data_AF-A0A4R0V4Y8-F1
#
_entry.id   AF-A0A4R0V4Y8-F1
#
_cell.length_a   1.000
_cell.length_b   1.000
_cell.length_c   1.000
_cell.angle_alpha   90.00
_cell.angle_beta   90.00
_cell.angle_gamma   90.00
#
_symmetry.space_group_name_H-M   'P 1'
#
loop_
_entity.id
_entity.type
_entity.pdbx_description
1 polymer ?
#
loop_
_entity_poly.entity_id
_entity_poly.type
_entity_poly.pdbx_seq_one_letter_code
_entity_poly.pdbx_strand_id
1 'polypeptide(L)' 'MFNLVSRIRHCCPFCGCVPLIFEWRGRYTFYCTHLEAPYADTREEAWDKWCEMIEKIRERDEK' A
#
# COMPACT_ATOMS: atom_id res chain seq x y z
N MET A 1 1.55 -13.58 -7.87
CA MET A 1 2.42 -13.89 -6.71
C MET A 1 3.39 -12.72 -6.54
N PHE A 2 3.27 -11.95 -5.45
CA PHE A 2 4.05 -10.72 -5.25
C PHE A 2 5.50 -11.03 -4.87
N ASN A 3 6.47 -10.48 -5.61
CA ASN A 3 7.89 -10.65 -5.29
C ASN A 3 8.23 -9.89 -4.00
N LEU A 4 9.08 -10.47 -3.14
CA LEU A 4 9.54 -9.86 -1.90
C LEU A 4 10.20 -8.49 -2.13
N VAL A 5 10.96 -8.33 -3.22
CA VAL A 5 11.59 -7.05 -3.60
C VAL A 5 10.52 -5.98 -3.85
N SER A 6 9.45 -6.32 -4.56
CA SER A 6 8.31 -5.43 -4.80
C SER A 6 7.60 -5.05 -3.51
N ARG A 7 7.54 -5.95 -2.51
CA ARG A 7 6.95 -5.63 -1.19
C ARG A 7 7.80 -4.64 -0.41
N ILE A 8 9.13 -4.81 -0.41
CA ILE A 8 10.06 -3.89 0.27
C ILE A 8 10.02 -2.50 -0.36
N ARG A 9 9.98 -2.43 -1.69
CA ARG A 9 9.87 -1.15 -2.41
C ARG A 9 8.61 -0.39 -2.01
N HIS A 10 7.49 -1.08 -1.80
CA HIS A 10 6.22 -0.45 -1.42
C HIS A 10 5.92 -0.59 0.08
N CYS A 11 6.94 -0.75 0.93
CA CYS A 11 6.74 -0.56 2.37
C CYS A 11 6.32 0.88 2.66
N CYS A 12 5.68 1.09 3.82
CA CYS A 12 5.36 2.44 4.27
C CYS A 12 6.64 3.30 4.34
N PRO A 13 6.70 4.48 3.69
CA PRO A 13 7.89 5.32 3.70
C PRO A 13 8.19 5.90 5.09
N PHE A 14 7.19 5.99 5.97
CA PHE A 14 7.35 6.57 7.32
C PHE A 14 7.90 5.57 8.34
N CYS A 15 7.41 4.33 8.34
CA CYS A 15 7.80 3.33 9.34
C CYS A 15 8.61 2.16 8.77
N GLY A 16 8.76 2.06 7.45
CA GLY A 16 9.43 0.94 6.79
C GLY A 16 8.71 -0.41 6.94
N CYS A 17 7.57 -0.45 7.63
CA CYS A 17 6.82 -1.66 7.88
C CYS A 17 6.06 -2.13 6.64
N VAL A 18 5.91 -3.44 6.53
CA VAL A 18 5.01 -4.08 5.57
C VAL A 18 3.58 -3.70 5.93
N PRO A 19 2.77 -3.18 4.99
CA PRO A 19 1.38 -2.82 5.26
C PRO A 19 0.53 -4.06 5.55
N LEU A 20 -0.49 -3.87 6.36
CA LEU A 20 -1.50 -4.88 6.66
C LEU A 20 -2.65 -4.75 5.66
N ILE A 21 -3.24 -5.88 5.28
CA ILE A 21 -4.48 -5.89 4.50
C ILE A 21 -5.67 -5.94 5.45
N PHE A 22 -6.66 -5.10 5.20
CA PHE A 22 -7.93 -5.08 5.90
C PHE A 22 -9.07 -5.36 4.92
N GLU A 23 -10.05 -6.14 5.36
CA GLU A 23 -11.28 -6.40 4.63
C GLU A 23 -12.46 -5.82 5.40
N TRP A 24 -13.30 -5.04 4.71
CA TRP A 24 -14.54 -4.52 5.24
C TRP A 24 -15.65 -4.57 4.20
N ARG A 25 -16.75 -5.26 4.53
CA ARG A 25 -17.93 -5.39 3.66
C ARG A 25 -17.59 -5.84 2.23
N GLY A 26 -16.65 -6.79 2.09
CA GLY A 26 -16.22 -7.32 0.79
C GLY A 26 -15.27 -6.40 0.01
N ARG A 27 -14.77 -5.33 0.62
CA ARG A 27 -13.73 -4.47 0.05
C ARG A 27 -12.44 -4.59 0.82
N TYR A 28 -11.33 -4.44 0.12
CA TYR A 28 -9.99 -4.57 0.64
C TYR A 28 -9.27 -3.23 0.64
N THR A 29 -8.47 -2.97 1.66
CA THR A 29 -7.50 -1.86 1.68
C THR A 29 -6.20 -2.30 2.33
N PHE A 30 -5.10 -1.69 1.94
CA PHE A 30 -3.84 -1.80 2.66
C PHE A 30 -3.66 -0.58 3.55
N TYR A 31 -3.27 -0.83 4.80
CA TYR A 31 -3.07 0.22 5.78
C TYR A 31 -1.81 -0.02 6.62
N CYS A 32 -1.28 1.07 7.15
CA CYS A 32 -0.32 1.10 8.25
C CYS A 32 -0.71 2.22 9.22
N THR A 33 0.02 2.39 10.31
CA THR A 33 -0.26 3.44 11.31
C THR A 33 -0.28 4.86 10.73
N HIS A 34 0.41 5.10 9.61
CA HIS A 34 0.58 6.44 9.02
C HIS A 34 -0.24 6.65 7.74
N LEU A 35 -0.68 5.59 7.08
CA LEU A 35 -1.25 5.64 5.74
C LEU A 35 -2.35 4.60 5.59
N GLU A 36 -3.46 5.00 4.98
CA GLU A 36 -4.55 4.12 4.57
C GLU A 36 -4.73 4.28 3.05
N ALA A 37 -4.61 3.18 2.30
CA ALA A 37 -4.89 3.20 0.87
C ALA A 37 -6.40 3.24 0.60
N PRO A 38 -6.83 3.68 -0.60
CA PRO A 38 -8.23 3.60 -0.97
C PRO A 38 -8.71 2.15 -1.06
N TYR A 39 -9.97 1.91 -0.67
CA TYR A 39 -10.61 0.61 -0.80
C TYR A 39 -10.71 0.15 -2.25
N ALA A 40 -10.65 -1.16 -2.47
CA ALA A 40 -10.89 -1.82 -3.75
C ALA A 40 -11.75 -3.08 -3.58
N ASP A 41 -12.34 -3.57 -4.66
CA ASP A 41 -13.20 -4.75 -4.62
C ASP A 41 -12.37 -6.06 -4.61
N THR A 42 -11.09 -6.00 -4.98
CA THR A 42 -10.16 -7.13 -4.92
C THR A 42 -8.89 -6.81 -4.13
N ARG A 43 -8.23 -7.85 -3.62
CA ARG A 43 -6.93 -7.74 -2.92
C ARG A 43 -5.82 -7.21 -3.83
N GLU A 44 -5.87 -7.57 -5.11
CA GLU A 44 -4.88 -7.18 -6.12
C GLU A 44 -5.00 -5.69 -6.42
N GLU A 45 -6.22 -5.20 -6.71
CA GLU A 45 -6.44 -3.77 -6.91
C GLU A 45 -6.12 -2.95 -5.65
N ALA A 46 -6.42 -3.46 -4.45
CA ALA A 46 -6.06 -2.77 -3.21
C ALA A 46 -4.54 -2.63 -3.07
N TRP A 47 -3.79 -3.65 -3.52
CA TRP A 47 -2.34 -3.60 -3.53
C TRP A 47 -1.80 -2.61 -4.57
N ASP A 48 -2.38 -2.58 -5.77
CA ASP A 48 -1.99 -1.62 -6.81
C ASP A 48 -2.22 -0.17 -6.36
N LYS A 49 -3.38 0.10 -5.74
CA LYS A 49 -3.68 1.42 -5.15
C LYS A 49 -2.71 1.81 -4.04
N TRP A 50 -2.28 0.85 -3.23
CA TRP A 50 -1.24 1.08 -2.22
C TRP A 50 0.09 1.42 -2.88
N CYS A 51 0.53 0.65 -3.88
CA CYS A 51 1.79 0.92 -4.59
C CYS A 51 1.78 2.33 -5.20
N GLU A 52 0.71 2.68 -5.91
CA GLU A 52 0.55 4.01 -6.53
C GLU A 52 0.62 5.13 -5.49
N MET A 53 -0.03 4.96 -4.35
CA MET A 53 0.01 5.94 -3.26
C MET A 53 1.42 6.11 -2.70
N ILE A 54 2.16 5.01 -2.50
CA ILE A 54 3.53 5.06 -1.97
C ILE A 54 4.50 5.69 -2.97
N GLU A 55 4.36 5.40 -4.26
CA GLU A 55 5.17 6.03 -5.30
C GLU A 55 4.93 7.54 -5.36
N LYS A 56 3.66 7.98 -5.31
CA LYS A 56 3.31 9.41 -5.26
C LYS A 56 3.90 10.14 -4.05
N ILE A 57 3.91 9.50 -2.88
CA ILE A 57 4.53 10.08 -1.67
C ILE A 57 6.04 10.24 -1.85
N ARG A 58 6.71 9.22 -2.42
CA ARG A 58 8.14 9.28 -2.68
C ARG A 58 8.50 10.36 -3.71
N GLU A 59 7.78 10.41 -4.82
CA GLU A 59 7.99 11.45 -5.85
C GLU A 59 7.79 12.86 -5.29
N ARG A 60 6.88 13.03 -4.33
CA ARG A 60 6.67 14.31 -3.64
C ARG A 60 7.84 14.64 -2.71
N ASP A 61 8.34 13.67 -1.95
CA ASP A 61 9.38 13.89 -0.94
C ASP A 61 10.80 13.97 -1.55
N GLU A 62 11.02 13.44 -2.75
CA GLU A 62 12.28 13.56 -3.51
C GLU A 62 12.41 14.90 -4.29
N LYS A 63 11.37 15.74 -4.29
CA LYS A 63 11.31 17.01 -5.02
C LYS A 63 11.47 18.22 -4.09
#